data_AF-A0A920HQU6-F1
#
_entry.id   AF-A0A920HQU6-F1
#
_cell.length_a   1.000
_cell.length_b   1.000
_cell.length_c   1.000
_cell.angle_alpha   90.00
_cell.angle_beta   90.00
_cell.angle_gamma   90.00
#
_symmetry.space_group_name_H-M   'P 1'
#
loop_
_entity.id
_entity.type
_entity.pdbx_description
1 polymer ?
#
loop_
_entity_poly.entity_id
_entity_poly.type
_entity_poly.pdbx_seq_one_letter_code
_entity_poly.pdbx_strand_id
1 'polypeptide(L)' 'MGFDIAINYKTENLDEALKKHCPDGVDIYFDNVAGDILDIVMQNLALNARIPLCGLLAQYNKEELDYLDLIILINY' A
#
# COMPACT_ATOMS: atom_id res chain seq x y z
N MET A 1 9.90 -5.67 13.47
CA MET A 1 9.69 -6.08 12.07
C MET A 1 10.59 -5.35 11.07
N GLY A 2 11.56 -4.51 11.49
CA GLY A 2 12.62 -4.02 10.59
C GLY A 2 12.15 -3.15 9.42
N PHE A 3 10.93 -2.61 9.46
CA PHE A 3 10.44 -1.66 8.47
C PHE A 3 11.10 -0.31 8.69
N ASP A 4 11.48 0.35 7.60
CA ASP A 4 11.92 1.74 7.63
C ASP A 4 10.76 2.67 8.00
N ILE A 5 9.56 2.37 7.48
CA ILE A 5 8.38 3.24 7.59
C ILE A 5 7.12 2.37 7.66
N ALA A 6 6.15 2.81 8.46
CA ALA A 6 4.78 2.28 8.48
C ALA A 6 3.81 3.45 8.36
N ILE A 7 2.82 3.35 7.48
CA ILE A 7 1.82 4.39 7.23
C ILE A 7 0.46 3.87 7.70
N ASN A 8 -0.21 4.63 8.56
CA ASN A 8 -1.60 4.34 8.95
C ASN A 8 -2.57 5.12 8.07
N TYR A 9 -3.06 4.52 6.99
CA TYR A 9 -3.98 5.15 6.05
C TYR A 9 -5.33 5.60 6.67
N LYS A 10 -5.69 5.10 7.87
CA LYS A 10 -6.89 5.56 8.59
C LYS A 10 -6.71 6.93 9.25
N THR A 11 -5.47 7.35 9.48
CA THR A 11 -5.16 8.62 10.17
C THR A 11 -4.25 9.55 9.36
N GLU A 12 -3.64 9.05 8.30
CA GLU A 12 -2.68 9.76 7.47
C GLU A 12 -3.12 9.72 6.00
N ASN A 13 -2.79 10.76 5.25
CA ASN A 13 -2.99 10.77 3.80
C ASN A 13 -1.93 9.87 3.14
N LEU A 14 -2.38 8.76 2.56
CA LEU A 14 -1.48 7.77 1.96
C LEU A 14 -0.71 8.33 0.76
N ASP A 15 -1.34 9.11 -0.12
CA ASP A 15 -0.68 9.69 -1.30
C ASP A 15 0.47 10.64 -0.91
N GLU A 16 0.22 11.53 0.05
CA GLU A 16 1.23 12.45 0.56
C GLU A 16 2.38 11.70 1.25
N ALA A 17 2.06 10.67 2.02
CA ALA A 17 3.05 9.84 2.70
C ALA A 17 3.92 9.08 1.69
N LEU A 18 3.33 8.51 0.64
CA LEU A 18 4.07 7.83 -0.44
C LEU A 18 5.01 8.80 -1.14
N LYS A 19 4.57 10.00 -1.53
CA LYS A 19 5.44 10.99 -2.17
C LYS A 19 6.59 11.45 -1.29
N LYS A 20 6.35 11.56 0.02
CA LYS A 20 7.37 11.97 1.00
C LYS A 20 8.43 10.90 1.19
N HIS A 21 8.03 9.63 1.21
CA HIS A 21 8.86 8.53 1.66
C HIS A 21 9.40 7.65 0.52
N CYS A 22 8.72 7.66 -0.62
CA CYS A 22 9.09 7.01 -1.88
C CYS A 22 9.09 8.06 -3.01
N PRO A 23 9.97 9.08 -2.96
CA PRO A 23 9.95 10.19 -3.92
C PRO A 23 10.19 9.75 -5.37
N ASP A 24 10.89 8.64 -5.57
CA ASP A 24 11.16 8.05 -6.90
C ASP A 24 10.08 7.02 -7.31
N GLY A 25 9.04 6.86 -6.48
CA GLY A 25 7.97 5.90 -6.65
C GLY A 25 8.19 4.58 -5.91
N VAL A 26 7.18 3.73 -5.94
CA VAL A 26 7.18 2.39 -5.34
C VAL A 26 7.56 1.36 -6.41
N ASP A 27 8.66 0.63 -6.21
CA ASP A 27 9.11 -0.40 -7.14
C ASP A 27 8.34 -1.72 -7.00
N ILE A 28 7.98 -2.10 -5.77
CA ILE A 28 7.25 -3.32 -5.48
C ILE A 28 6.13 -3.04 -4.48
N TYR A 29 4.89 -3.32 -4.87
CA TYR A 29 3.73 -3.24 -3.99
C TYR A 29 3.06 -4.62 -3.85
N PHE A 30 3.11 -5.19 -2.65
CA PHE A 30 2.40 -6.43 -2.35
C PHE A 30 0.94 -6.12 -2.01
N ASP A 31 0.04 -6.35 -2.97
CA ASP A 31 -1.35 -6.01 -2.79
C ASP A 31 -2.13 -7.16 -2.15
N ASN A 32 -2.58 -6.93 -0.92
CA ASN A 32 -3.48 -7.84 -0.18
C ASN A 32 -4.89 -7.25 -0.03
N VAL A 33 -5.04 -5.95 -0.27
CA VAL A 33 -6.23 -5.18 0.12
C VAL A 33 -7.06 -4.82 -1.11
N ALA A 34 -6.42 -4.39 -2.20
CA ALA A 34 -7.07 -3.78 -3.36
C ALA A 34 -7.90 -2.52 -3.01
N GLY A 35 -8.78 -2.10 -3.92
CA GLY A 35 -9.64 -0.93 -3.75
C GLY A 35 -8.87 0.40 -3.77
N ASP A 36 -9.37 1.38 -3.01
CA ASP A 36 -8.83 2.75 -3.00
C ASP A 36 -7.33 2.80 -2.66
N ILE A 37 -6.83 1.86 -1.84
CA ILE A 37 -5.42 1.74 -1.51
C ILE A 37 -4.60 1.41 -2.75
N LEU A 38 -5.03 0.41 -3.54
CA LEU A 38 -4.38 0.07 -4.80
C LEU A 38 -4.42 1.25 -5.77
N ASP A 39 -5.55 1.94 -5.88
CA ASP A 39 -5.69 3.09 -6.79
C ASP A 39 -4.72 4.24 -6.44
N ILE A 40 -4.52 4.51 -5.14
CA ILE A 40 -3.54 5.51 -4.67
C ILE A 40 -2.11 5.04 -4.92
N VAL A 41 -1.80 3.77 -4.63
CA VAL A 41 -0.45 3.24 -4.84
C VAL A 41 -0.11 3.20 -6.33
N MET A 42 -1.06 2.88 -7.20
CA MET A 42 -0.89 2.88 -8.67
C MET A 42 -0.45 4.24 -9.21
N GLN A 43 -0.89 5.34 -8.60
CA GLN A 43 -0.48 6.70 -8.98
C GLN A 43 0.96 7.05 -8.56
N ASN A 44 1.54 6.25 -7.66
CA ASN A 44 2.84 6.48 -7.05
C ASN A 44 3.84 5.36 -7.38
N LEU A 45 3.58 4.53 -8.39
CA LEU A 45 4.51 3.48 -8.83
C LEU A 45 5.70 4.06 -9.58
N ALA A 46 6.87 3.46 -9.34
CA ALA A 46 8.04 3.71 -10.16
C ALA A 46 7.88 3.10 -11.56
N LEU A 47 8.69 3.56 -12.51
CA LEU A 47 8.74 2.95 -13.84
C LEU A 47 9.22 1.50 -13.73
N ASN A 48 8.48 0.56 -14.35
CA ASN A 48 8.70 -0.89 -14.26
C ASN A 48 8.39 -1.54 -12.90
N ALA A 49 7.60 -0.86 -12.06
CA ALA A 49 7.14 -1.43 -10.81
C ALA A 49 6.38 -2.75 -10.99
N ARG A 50 6.39 -3.58 -9.96
CA ARG A 50 5.74 -4.90 -9.93
C ARG A 50 4.75 -4.98 -8.79
N ILE A 51 3.59 -5.57 -9.06
CA ILE A 51 2.53 -5.74 -8.06
C ILE A 51 2.21 -7.22 -7.92
N PRO A 52 2.80 -7.93 -6.94
CA PRO A 52 2.32 -9.23 -6.55
C PRO A 52 0.93 -9.10 -5.92
N LEU A 53 -0.09 -9.59 -6.63
CA LEU A 53 -1.47 -9.66 -6.15
C LEU A 53 -1.64 -10.92 -5.30
N CYS A 54 -1.88 -10.73 -4.00
CA CYS A 54 -1.93 -11.80 -3.02
C CYS A 54 -3.30 -11.93 -2.33
N GLY A 55 -4.13 -10.88 -2.38
CA GLY A 55 -5.47 -10.89 -1.80
C GLY A 55 -6.31 -9.69 -2.25
N LEU A 56 -7.61 -9.80 -2.08
CA LEU A 56 -8.63 -8.81 -2.43
C LEU A 56 -9.50 -8.49 -1.19
N LEU A 57 -8.84 -8.16 -0.06
CA LEU A 57 -9.51 -8.01 1.24
C LEU A 57 -10.63 -6.96 1.23
N ALA A 58 -10.46 -5.86 0.51
CA ALA A 58 -11.49 -4.84 0.36
C ALA A 58 -12.76 -5.39 -0.31
N GLN A 59 -12.65 -6.43 -1.14
CA GLN A 59 -13.79 -7.12 -1.73
C GLN A 59 -14.34 -8.25 -0.84
N TYR A 60 -13.59 -8.75 0.15
CA TYR A 60 -14.01 -9.90 0.96
C TYR A 60 -15.02 -9.56 2.06
N ASN A 61 -15.14 -8.31 2.51
CA ASN A 61 -16.04 -7.96 3.63
C ASN A 61 -17.11 -6.93 3.25
N LYS A 62 -18.32 -7.44 2.95
CA LYS A 62 -19.56 -6.68 3.22
C LYS A 62 -19.97 -6.75 4.69
N GLU A 63 -19.38 -7.65 5.48
CA GLU A 63 -19.60 -7.77 6.92
C GLU A 63 -18.27 -8.18 7.58
N GLU A 64 -17.76 -7.29 8.44
CA GLU A 64 -16.66 -7.45 9.41
C GLU A 64 -15.30 -8.03 8.93
N LEU A 65 -14.22 -7.26 9.12
CA LEU A 65 -13.02 -7.67 9.88
C LEU A 65 -12.13 -6.42 10.09
N ASP A 66 -12.07 -5.94 11.32
CA ASP A 66 -10.97 -5.13 11.85
C ASP A 66 -9.87 -6.11 12.22
N TYR A 67 -8.73 -6.21 11.51
CA TYR A 67 -7.42 -6.61 12.09
C TYR A 67 -6.29 -6.37 11.06
N LEU A 68 -5.47 -5.34 11.31
CA LEU A 68 -4.15 -5.04 10.73
C LEU A 68 -4.00 -5.03 9.19
N ASP A 69 -4.23 -3.86 8.59
CA ASP A 69 -3.77 -3.55 7.23
C ASP A 69 -2.48 -2.71 7.30
N LEU A 70 -1.32 -3.38 7.43
CA LEU A 70 -0.02 -2.73 7.36
C LEU A 70 0.48 -2.80 5.90
N ILE A 71 0.54 -1.66 5.21
CA ILE A 71 1.20 -1.57 3.90
C ILE A 71 2.70 -1.52 4.14
N ILE A 72 3.40 -2.57 3.71
CA ILE A 72 4.86 -2.67 3.75
C ILE A 72 5.40 -2.19 2.41
N LEU A 73 6.15 -1.10 2.43
CA LEU A 73 6.93 -0.64 1.28
C LEU A 73 8.36 -1.11 1.46
N ILE A 74 8.89 -1.88 0.50
CA ILE A 74 10.31 -2.24 0.44
C ILE A 74 10.89 -1.51 -0.77
N ASN A 75 11.81 -0.57 -0.52
CA ASN A 75 12.72 -0.07 -1.54
C ASN A 75 14.13 -0.62 -1.24
N TYR A 76 14.87 -0.95 -2.31
CA TYR A 76 16.32 -1.18 -2.26
C TYR A 76 17.05 0.07 -2.74
#